data_AF-A0A2V6NND7-F1
#
_entry.id   AF-A0A2V6NND7-F1
#
_cell.length_a   1.000
_cell.length_b   1.000
_cell.length_c   1.000
_cell.angle_alpha   90.00
_cell.angle_beta   90.00
_cell.angle_gamma   90.00
#
_symmetry.space_group_name_H-M   'P 1'
#
loop_
_entity.id
_entity.type
_entity.pdbx_description
1 polymer ?
#
loop_
_entity_poly.entity_id
_entity_poly.type
_entity_poly.pdbx_seq_one_letter_code
_entity_poly.pdbx_strand_id
1 'polypeptide(L)'
;MFSETIELRGHIIDSLILPKVLDEILEGGGNFKIAQVKIGQQRADQSIARIEVSAESGGALDDLILRLRQHGAEVAEKGDAQLAAAPADGIFPNDFYVTTNRQTFVRIGGKELEVRAPMLDSAIMIDRGKERARTVRFADVRKGMEIVVGHQGVRVVPAQRATSGT
;
A
#
# COMPACT_ATOMS: atom_id res chain seq x y z
N MET A 1 -19.13 10.19 -2.25
CA MET A 1 -18.23 9.77 -3.34
C MET A 1 -16.83 9.66 -2.77
N PHE A 2 -16.32 8.44 -2.68
CA PHE A 2 -14.99 8.12 -2.17
C PHE A 2 -14.12 7.76 -3.36
N SER A 3 -12.84 8.13 -3.34
CA SER A 3 -11.90 7.74 -4.40
C SER A 3 -10.56 7.27 -3.84
N GLU A 4 -9.92 6.35 -4.55
CA GLU A 4 -8.61 5.81 -4.25
C GLU A 4 -7.81 5.62 -5.53
N THR A 5 -6.52 5.93 -5.50
CA THR A 5 -5.66 5.69 -6.66
C THR A 5 -5.06 4.30 -6.53
N ILE A 6 -5.17 3.49 -7.57
CA ILE A 6 -4.47 2.22 -7.71
C ILE A 6 -3.35 2.36 -8.75
N GLU A 7 -2.31 1.56 -8.59
CA GLU A 7 -1.21 1.37 -9.51
C GLU A 7 -1.18 -0.08 -9.99
N LEU A 8 -1.17 -0.26 -11.30
CA LEU A 8 -0.97 -1.55 -11.96
C LEU A 8 0.44 -1.61 -12.51
N ARG A 9 1.13 -2.74 -12.28
CA ARG A 9 2.48 -3.00 -12.80
C ARG A 9 2.50 -4.32 -13.54
N GLY A 10 3.15 -4.34 -14.71
CA GLY A 10 3.36 -5.57 -15.49
C GLY A 10 3.30 -5.32 -16.99
N HIS A 11 3.09 -6.38 -17.78
CA HIS A 11 2.88 -6.27 -19.23
C HIS A 11 1.43 -5.87 -19.51
N ILE A 12 1.09 -4.62 -19.23
CA ILE A 12 -0.28 -4.07 -19.28
C ILE A 12 -0.97 -4.34 -20.62
N ILE A 13 -0.22 -4.33 -21.74
CA ILE A 13 -0.72 -4.59 -23.10
C ILE A 13 -0.91 -6.10 -23.34
N ASP A 14 0.14 -6.91 -23.18
CA ASP A 14 0.13 -8.33 -23.56
C ASP A 14 -0.77 -9.19 -22.66
N SER A 15 -0.91 -8.81 -21.38
CA SER A 15 -1.67 -9.59 -20.38
C SER A 15 -3.14 -9.20 -20.26
N LEU A 16 -3.57 -8.15 -20.97
CA LEU A 16 -4.92 -7.56 -20.88
C LEU A 16 -5.37 -7.27 -19.44
N ILE A 17 -4.43 -7.01 -18.52
CA ILE A 17 -4.74 -6.71 -17.12
C ILE A 17 -5.50 -5.39 -17.01
N LEU A 18 -5.13 -4.38 -17.81
CA LEU A 18 -5.79 -3.08 -17.76
C LEU A 18 -7.27 -3.16 -18.15
N PRO A 19 -7.67 -3.72 -19.31
CA PRO A 19 -9.08 -3.91 -19.62
C PRO A 19 -9.84 -4.65 -18.53
N LYS A 20 -9.30 -5.77 -18.02
CA LYS A 20 -9.94 -6.56 -16.95
C LYS A 20 -10.20 -5.75 -15.68
N VAL A 21 -9.23 -4.93 -15.27
CA VAL A 21 -9.36 -4.06 -14.09
C VAL A 21 -10.41 -2.98 -14.32
N LEU A 22 -10.45 -2.39 -15.52
CA LEU A 22 -11.47 -1.38 -15.86
C LEU A 22 -12.87 -1.99 -15.89
N ASP A 23 -13.01 -3.20 -16.45
CA ASP A 23 -14.27 -3.93 -16.49
C ASP A 23 -14.74 -4.26 -15.06
N GLU A 24 -13.85 -4.76 -14.20
CA GLU A 24 -14.14 -5.05 -12.79
C GLU A 24 -14.58 -3.79 -12.02
N ILE A 25 -13.99 -2.62 -12.33
CA ILE A 25 -14.42 -1.34 -11.74
C ILE A 25 -15.86 -1.03 -12.12
N LEU A 26 -16.20 -1.17 -13.40
CA LEU A 26 -17.54 -0.86 -13.92
C LEU A 26 -18.58 -1.87 -13.42
N GLU A 27 -18.25 -3.17 -13.41
CA GLU A 27 -19.12 -4.23 -12.87
C GLU A 27 -19.38 -4.05 -11.37
N GLY A 28 -18.39 -3.55 -10.64
CA GLY A 28 -18.53 -3.19 -9.23
C GLY A 28 -19.31 -1.91 -8.95
N GLY A 29 -19.89 -1.27 -9.98
CA GLY A 29 -20.61 0.00 -9.85
C GLY A 29 -19.71 1.20 -9.52
N GLY A 30 -18.41 1.06 -9.71
CA GLY A 30 -17.43 2.13 -9.56
C GLY A 30 -17.25 2.94 -10.83
N ASN A 31 -16.53 4.04 -10.71
CA ASN A 31 -16.09 4.86 -11.83
C ASN A 31 -14.57 5.06 -11.76
N PHE A 32 -13.91 5.29 -12.90
CA PHE A 32 -12.46 5.42 -12.94
C PHE A 32 -11.99 6.63 -13.74
N LYS A 33 -10.79 7.09 -13.40
CA LYS A 33 -10.04 8.09 -14.13
C LYS A 33 -8.58 7.65 -14.25
N ILE A 34 -8.11 7.48 -15.47
CA ILE A 34 -6.71 7.14 -15.72
C ILE A 34 -5.87 8.39 -15.48
N ALA A 35 -5.02 8.35 -14.46
CA ALA A 35 -4.16 9.46 -14.09
C ALA A 35 -2.84 9.47 -14.88
N GLN A 36 -2.25 8.30 -15.09
CA GLN A 36 -1.00 8.16 -15.84
C GLN A 36 -0.88 6.75 -16.42
N VAL A 37 -0.39 6.65 -17.65
CA VAL A 37 0.04 5.37 -18.23
C VAL A 37 1.45 5.53 -18.78
N LYS A 38 2.35 4.66 -18.34
CA LYS A 38 3.71 4.55 -18.85
C LYS A 38 3.88 3.16 -19.44
N ILE A 39 4.00 3.10 -20.76
CA ILE A 39 4.17 1.85 -21.50
C ILE A 39 5.67 1.56 -21.61
N GLY A 40 6.07 0.34 -21.27
CA GLY A 40 7.43 -0.15 -21.49
C GLY A 40 7.78 -0.13 -22.97
N GLN A 41 8.99 0.30 -23.34
CA GLN A 41 9.37 0.41 -24.75
C GLN A 41 9.83 -0.93 -25.33
N GLN A 42 10.33 -1.82 -24.48
CA GLN A 42 10.78 -3.16 -24.84
C GLN A 42 9.94 -4.23 -24.14
N ARG A 43 9.94 -5.46 -24.67
CA ARG A 43 9.20 -6.60 -24.07
C ARG A 43 9.61 -6.90 -22.63
N ALA A 44 10.84 -6.57 -22.22
CA ALA A 44 11.31 -6.77 -20.85
C ALA A 44 10.91 -5.62 -19.90
N ASP A 45 10.46 -4.48 -20.43
CA ASP A 45 10.11 -3.31 -19.63
C ASP A 45 8.71 -3.47 -19.03
N GLN A 46 8.60 -3.25 -17.72
CA GLN A 46 7.30 -3.20 -17.07
C GLN A 46 6.56 -1.91 -17.45
N SER A 47 5.28 -2.06 -17.80
CA SER A 47 4.37 -0.94 -17.94
C SER A 47 3.72 -0.62 -16.59
N ILE A 48 3.44 0.66 -16.37
CA ILE A 48 2.82 1.16 -15.14
C ILE A 48 1.58 1.97 -15.51
N ALA A 49 0.43 1.70 -14.89
CA ALA A 49 -0.77 2.52 -15.01
C ALA A 49 -1.27 2.94 -13.63
N ARG A 50 -1.54 4.23 -13.47
CA ARG A 50 -2.19 4.80 -12.28
C ARG A 50 -3.61 5.16 -12.62
N ILE A 51 -4.55 4.64 -11.84
CA ILE A 51 -5.98 4.77 -12.09
C ILE A 51 -6.62 5.21 -10.77
N GLU A 52 -7.29 6.35 -10.78
CA GLU A 52 -8.17 6.75 -9.70
C GLU A 52 -9.49 6.01 -9.85
N VAL A 53 -9.88 5.25 -8.84
CA VAL A 53 -11.12 4.50 -8.74
C VAL A 53 -12.01 5.22 -7.75
N SER A 54 -13.29 5.34 -8.05
CA SER A 54 -14.26 6.03 -7.21
C SER A 54 -15.54 5.22 -7.08
N ALA A 55 -16.17 5.30 -5.91
CA ALA A 55 -17.43 4.63 -5.62
C ALA A 55 -18.36 5.54 -4.81
N GLU A 56 -19.65 5.19 -4.77
CA GLU A 56 -20.66 5.97 -4.06
C GLU A 56 -20.44 5.98 -2.54
N SER A 57 -19.96 4.85 -1.97
CA SER A 57 -19.69 4.67 -0.54
C SER A 57 -18.27 4.11 -0.28
N GLY A 58 -17.77 4.28 0.95
CA GLY A 58 -16.45 3.79 1.36
C GLY A 58 -16.37 2.26 1.39
N GLY A 59 -17.41 1.58 1.91
CA GLY A 59 -17.45 0.11 1.91
C GLY A 59 -17.45 -0.50 0.51
N ALA A 60 -18.18 0.12 -0.44
CA ALA A 60 -18.14 -0.32 -1.84
C ALA A 60 -16.76 -0.11 -2.48
N LEU A 61 -16.05 0.97 -2.11
CA LEU A 61 -14.69 1.23 -2.56
C LEU A 61 -13.70 0.18 -2.00
N ASP A 62 -13.81 -0.15 -0.71
CA ASP A 62 -12.93 -1.15 -0.06
C ASP A 62 -13.11 -2.53 -0.69
N ASP A 63 -14.37 -2.95 -0.91
CA ASP A 63 -14.70 -4.20 -1.59
C ASP A 63 -14.16 -4.23 -3.02
N LEU A 64 -14.26 -3.09 -3.73
CA LEU A 64 -13.74 -2.97 -5.08
C LEU A 64 -12.21 -3.07 -5.10
N ILE A 65 -11.53 -2.34 -4.23
CA ILE A 65 -10.07 -2.41 -4.09
C ILE A 65 -9.61 -3.83 -3.77
N LEU A 66 -10.34 -4.56 -2.93
CA LEU A 66 -10.02 -5.95 -2.61
C LEU A 66 -10.08 -6.85 -3.85
N ARG A 67 -11.06 -6.67 -4.73
CA ARG A 67 -11.15 -7.39 -6.01
C ARG A 67 -10.03 -6.98 -6.96
N LEU A 68 -9.75 -5.69 -7.09
CA LEU A 68 -8.67 -5.18 -7.94
C LEU A 68 -7.29 -5.70 -7.53
N ARG A 69 -7.05 -5.89 -6.23
CA ARG A 69 -5.82 -6.53 -5.72
C ARG A 69 -5.62 -7.96 -6.23
N GLN A 70 -6.70 -8.70 -6.52
CA GLN A 70 -6.59 -10.06 -7.09
C GLN A 70 -6.06 -10.05 -8.52
N HIS A 71 -6.24 -8.93 -9.23
CA HIS A 71 -5.70 -8.70 -10.58
C HIS A 71 -4.30 -8.05 -10.58
N GLY A 72 -3.68 -7.90 -9.40
CA GLY A 72 -2.36 -7.28 -9.24
C GLY A 72 -2.38 -5.76 -9.15
N ALA A 73 -3.53 -5.13 -8.90
CA ALA A 73 -3.59 -3.72 -8.55
C ALA A 73 -3.05 -3.50 -7.14
N GLU A 74 -2.10 -2.59 -7.00
CA GLU A 74 -1.67 -2.08 -5.71
C GLU A 74 -2.36 -0.73 -5.48
N VAL A 75 -2.69 -0.37 -4.24
CA VAL A 75 -3.13 1.00 -3.97
C VAL A 75 -1.91 1.91 -4.13
N ALA A 76 -2.01 2.90 -5.02
CA ALA A 76 -0.99 3.92 -5.16
C ALA A 76 -0.94 4.72 -3.87
N GLU A 77 0.20 4.67 -3.18
CA GLU A 77 0.38 5.32 -1.89
C GLU A 77 0.01 6.81 -1.97
N LYS A 78 -1.06 7.19 -1.27
CA LYS A 78 -1.48 8.58 -1.10
C LYS A 78 -0.53 9.29 -0.15
N GLY A 79 0.58 9.82 -0.64
CA GLY A 79 1.45 10.67 0.18
C GLY A 79 2.14 9.96 1.35
N ASP A 80 2.65 10.74 2.28
CA ASP A 80 3.45 10.22 3.39
C ASP A 80 2.56 9.57 4.46
N ALA A 81 3.14 8.62 5.20
CA ALA A 81 2.51 7.91 6.28
C ALA A 81 2.11 8.86 7.41
N GLN A 82 0.93 8.62 7.96
CA GLN A 82 0.45 9.37 9.11
C GLN A 82 1.13 8.86 10.36
N LEU A 83 1.54 9.78 11.24
CA LEU A 83 2.25 9.46 12.47
C LEU A 83 1.50 10.00 13.67
N ALA A 84 1.42 9.20 14.72
CA ALA A 84 0.94 9.61 16.03
C ALA A 84 1.97 9.27 17.10
N ALA A 85 2.07 10.15 18.10
CA ALA A 85 2.92 9.91 19.25
C ALA A 85 2.29 8.85 20.17
N ALA A 86 3.09 7.90 20.65
CA ALA A 86 2.67 6.94 21.67
C ALA A 86 2.24 7.68 22.96
N PRO A 87 1.03 7.45 23.49
CA PRO A 87 0.49 8.21 24.63
C PRO A 87 1.20 7.90 25.96
N ALA A 88 1.72 6.67 26.12
CA ALA A 88 2.46 6.23 27.29
C ALA A 88 3.41 5.07 26.94
N ASP A 89 4.31 4.73 27.87
CA ASP A 89 5.14 3.53 27.76
C ASP A 89 4.25 2.29 27.67
N GLY A 90 4.56 1.37 26.75
CA GLY A 90 3.74 0.17 26.58
C GLY A 90 2.47 0.36 25.75
N ILE A 91 2.09 1.58 25.36
CA ILE A 91 0.79 1.87 24.75
C ILE A 91 0.97 2.41 23.32
N PHE A 92 0.37 1.74 22.35
CA PHE A 92 0.27 2.24 20.97
C PHE A 92 -0.77 3.36 20.85
N PRO A 93 -0.60 4.32 19.93
CA PRO A 93 -1.67 5.26 19.62
C PRO A 93 -2.87 4.52 19.00
N ASN A 94 -4.03 5.18 19.05
CA ASN A 94 -5.22 4.69 18.34
C ASN A 94 -4.93 4.59 16.85
N ASP A 95 -5.54 3.60 16.20
CA ASP A 95 -5.43 3.36 14.75
C ASP A 95 -3.99 3.08 14.26
N PHE A 96 -3.11 2.56 15.12
CA PHE A 96 -1.77 2.15 14.70
C PHE A 96 -1.83 1.04 13.63
N TYR A 97 -0.93 1.12 12.66
CA TYR A 97 -0.82 0.10 11.62
C TYR A 97 -0.24 -1.19 12.22
N VAL A 98 -0.98 -2.30 12.09
CA VAL A 98 -0.55 -3.63 12.52
C VAL A 98 0.24 -4.30 11.39
N THR A 99 1.51 -4.64 11.66
CA THR A 99 2.39 -5.24 10.68
C THR A 99 2.07 -6.71 10.41
N THR A 100 2.30 -7.11 9.16
CA THR A 100 2.36 -8.52 8.77
C THR A 100 3.79 -9.05 8.86
N ASN A 101 4.00 -10.33 8.58
CA ASN A 101 5.33 -10.92 8.43
C ASN A 101 6.00 -10.64 7.07
N ARG A 102 5.39 -9.80 6.23
CA ARG A 102 5.91 -9.46 4.89
C ARG A 102 6.82 -8.24 4.95
N GLN A 103 7.65 -8.11 3.91
CA GLN A 103 8.45 -6.91 3.76
C GLN A 103 7.55 -5.71 3.54
N THR A 104 7.77 -4.66 4.31
CA THR A 104 6.96 -3.43 4.30
C THR A 104 7.85 -2.23 4.06
N PHE A 105 7.32 -1.25 3.34
CA PHE A 105 7.91 0.06 3.10
C PHE A 105 6.94 1.11 3.61
N VAL A 106 7.49 2.21 4.13
CA VAL A 106 6.71 3.35 4.60
C VAL A 106 7.26 4.63 4.00
N ARG A 107 6.38 5.50 3.53
CA ARG A 107 6.76 6.73 2.87
C ARG A 107 6.77 7.89 3.87
N ILE A 108 7.89 8.58 4.04
CA ILE A 108 8.05 9.72 4.94
C ILE A 108 8.83 10.84 4.22
N GLY A 109 8.30 12.05 4.20
CA GLY A 109 8.93 13.19 3.52
C GLY A 109 9.13 12.98 2.02
N GLY A 110 8.23 12.25 1.36
CA GLY A 110 8.35 11.85 -0.04
C GLY A 110 9.36 10.73 -0.33
N LYS A 111 10.03 10.19 0.69
CA LYS A 111 10.99 9.08 0.56
C LYS A 111 10.39 7.77 1.06
N GLU A 112 10.61 6.68 0.34
CA GLU A 112 10.32 5.34 0.85
C GLU A 112 11.43 4.89 1.81
N LEU A 113 11.02 4.45 3.00
CA LEU A 113 11.86 3.83 4.01
C LEU A 113 11.49 2.35 4.14
N GLU A 114 12.49 1.48 4.04
CA GLU A 114 12.30 0.06 4.31
C GLU A 114 12.08 -0.17 5.81
N VAL A 115 10.98 -0.86 6.16
CA VAL A 115 10.69 -1.26 7.54
C VAL A 115 11.59 -2.43 7.91
N ARG A 116 12.53 -2.19 8.82
CA ARG A 116 13.46 -3.22 9.29
C ARG A 116 12.83 -4.11 10.35
N ALA A 117 13.37 -5.33 10.44
CA ALA A 117 12.93 -6.38 11.35
C ALA A 117 11.43 -6.72 11.18
N PRO A 118 10.99 -7.13 9.96
CA PRO A 118 9.60 -7.46 9.72
C PRO A 118 9.14 -8.53 10.71
N MET A 119 8.08 -8.20 11.46
CA MET A 119 7.55 -9.02 12.54
C MET A 119 6.03 -8.90 12.51
N LEU A 120 5.34 -10.02 12.70
CA LEU A 120 3.88 -10.05 12.79
C LEU A 120 3.41 -9.33 14.07
N ASP A 121 2.21 -8.78 14.04
CA ASP A 121 1.48 -8.22 15.20
C ASP A 121 2.28 -7.15 15.98
N SER A 122 2.99 -6.30 15.24
CA SER A 122 3.78 -5.19 15.78
C SER A 122 3.34 -3.86 15.16
N ALA A 123 3.79 -2.75 15.72
CA ALA A 123 3.61 -1.43 15.10
C ALA A 123 4.88 -1.02 14.33
N ILE A 124 4.78 0.00 13.48
CA ILE A 124 5.93 0.60 12.79
C ILE A 124 6.30 1.90 13.50
N MET A 125 7.53 1.99 14.00
CA MET A 125 8.09 3.22 14.57
C MET A 125 8.99 3.92 13.55
N ILE A 126 8.88 5.24 13.48
CA ILE A 126 9.73 6.12 12.68
C ILE A 126 10.71 6.88 13.59
N ASP A 127 12.00 6.73 13.32
CA ASP A 127 13.05 7.57 13.88
C ASP A 127 13.41 8.64 12.83
N ARG A 128 12.77 9.82 12.92
CA ARG A 128 13.05 10.94 12.01
C ARG A 128 14.49 11.41 12.05
N GLY A 129 15.14 11.34 13.21
CA GLY A 129 16.53 11.77 13.38
C GLY A 129 17.53 10.90 12.61
N LYS A 130 17.16 9.64 12.37
CA LYS A 130 18.01 8.67 11.64
C LYS A 130 17.45 8.26 10.28
N GLU A 131 16.32 8.81 9.86
CA GLU A 131 15.57 8.40 8.66
C GLU A 131 15.36 6.87 8.60
N ARG A 132 14.89 6.26 9.70
CA ARG A 132 14.70 4.80 9.80
C ARG A 132 13.30 4.42 10.22
N ALA A 133 12.78 3.37 9.60
CA ALA A 133 11.57 2.68 10.01
C ALA A 133 11.92 1.29 10.56
N ARG A 134 11.27 0.89 11.66
CA ARG A 134 11.40 -0.47 12.22
C ARG A 134 10.12 -0.91 12.89
N THR A 135 9.95 -2.22 13.01
CA THR A 135 8.89 -2.75 13.87
C THR A 135 9.21 -2.52 15.35
N VAL A 136 8.16 -2.37 16.16
CA VAL A 136 8.26 -2.23 17.62
C VAL A 136 7.10 -2.95 18.29
N ARG A 137 7.39 -3.72 19.35
CA ARG A 137 6.38 -4.38 20.20
C ARG A 137 5.99 -3.48 21.36
N PHE A 138 4.83 -3.72 21.95
CA PHE A 138 4.30 -2.91 23.05
C PHE A 138 5.35 -2.73 24.17
N ALA A 139 6.05 -3.79 24.58
CA ALA A 139 7.08 -3.73 25.62
C ALA A 139 8.23 -2.72 25.34
N ASP A 140 8.51 -2.47 24.06
CA ASP A 140 9.58 -1.59 23.61
C ASP A 140 9.09 -0.17 23.27
N VAL A 141 7.77 0.08 23.34
CA VAL A 141 7.19 1.41 23.15
C VAL A 141 7.50 2.30 24.33
N ARG A 142 7.91 3.54 24.03
CA ARG A 142 8.04 4.63 25.01
C ARG A 142 7.14 5.79 24.60
N LYS A 143 6.66 6.52 25.60
CA LYS A 143 5.86 7.73 25.41
C LYS A 143 6.56 8.69 24.44
N GLY A 144 5.81 9.21 23.48
CA GLY A 144 6.31 10.16 22.49
C GLY A 144 6.98 9.54 21.26
N MET A 145 7.18 8.21 21.20
CA MET A 145 7.63 7.56 19.96
C MET A 145 6.64 7.80 18.83
N GLU A 146 7.15 8.16 17.64
CA GLU A 146 6.31 8.33 16.45
C GLU A 146 6.00 6.96 15.84
N ILE A 147 4.72 6.61 15.84
CA ILE A 147 4.20 5.34 15.34
C ILE A 147 3.31 5.62 14.12
N VAL A 148 3.43 4.76 13.10
CA VAL A 148 2.57 4.82 11.91
C VAL A 148 1.13 4.46 12.28
N VAL A 149 0.20 5.31 11.87
CA VAL A 149 -1.25 5.13 12.01
C VAL A 149 -1.92 5.10 10.64
N GLY A 150 -3.06 4.43 10.56
CA GLY A 150 -3.78 4.20 9.33
C GLY A 150 -2.98 3.38 8.30
N HIS A 151 -3.42 3.44 7.05
CA HIS A 151 -2.84 2.65 5.95
C HIS A 151 -2.14 3.51 4.89
N GLN A 152 -2.22 4.83 5.04
CA GLN A 152 -1.63 5.78 4.11
C GLN A 152 -0.10 5.68 4.13
N GLY A 153 0.53 5.69 2.96
CA GLY A 153 2.00 5.66 2.84
C GLY A 153 2.64 4.37 3.38
N VAL A 154 1.88 3.27 3.47
CA VAL A 154 2.38 1.94 3.84
C VAL A 154 2.22 0.97 2.66
N ARG A 155 3.32 0.42 2.16
CA ARG A 155 3.34 -0.56 1.07
C ARG A 155 3.89 -1.90 1.54
N VAL A 156 3.09 -2.94 1.40
CA VAL A 156 3.50 -4.31 1.72
C VAL A 156 3.84 -5.05 0.45
N VAL A 157 5.05 -5.61 0.37
CA VAL A 157 5.48 -6.41 -0.78
C VAL A 157 4.67 -7.72 -0.82
N PRO A 158 4.01 -8.03 -1.95
CA PRO A 158 3.34 -9.31 -2.11
C PRO A 158 4.33 -10.47 -2.01
N ALA A 159 3.90 -11.60 -1.45
CA ALA A 159 4.69 -12.83 -1.55
C ALA A 159 4.85 -13.19 -3.04
N GLN A 160 6.08 -13.22 -3.53
CA GLN A 160 6.36 -13.70 -4.89
C GLN A 160 5.91 -15.16 -4.96
N ARG A 161 4.91 -15.46 -5.78
CA ARG A 161 4.64 -16.85 -6.15
C ARG A 161 5.88 -17.31 -6.92
N ALA A 162 6.62 -18.26 -6.35
CA ALA A 162 7.58 -19.01 -7.14
C ALA A 162 6.79 -19.65 -8.28
N THR A 163 6.98 -19.17 -9.51
CA THR A 163 6.56 -19.92 -10.68
C THR A 163 7.45 -21.15 -10.70
N SER A 164 6.93 -22.26 -10.21
CA SER A 164 7.52 -23.57 -10.40
C SER A 164 7.57 -23.82 -11.90
N GLY A 165 8.71 -23.50 -12.52
CA GLY A 165 9.01 -23.91 -13.88
C GLY A 165 9.20 -25.41 -13.88
N THR A 166 8.27 -26.12 -14.52
CA THR A 166 8.50 -27.45 -15.09
C THR A 166 7.69 -27.57 -16.36
#